data_AF-A0A923Y649-F1
#
_entry.id   AF-A0A923Y649-F1
#
_cell.length_a   1.000
_cell.length_b   1.000
_cell.length_c   1.000
_cell.angle_alpha   90.00
_cell.angle_beta   90.00
_cell.angle_gamma   90.00
#
_symmetry.space_group_name_H-M   'P 1'
#
loop_
_entity.id
_entity.type
_entity.pdbx_description
1 polymer ?
#
loop_
_entity_poly.entity_id
_entity_poly.type
_entity_poly.pdbx_seq_one_letter_code
_entity_poly.pdbx_strand_id
1 'polypeptide(L)'
;MVRLGFLLQQPDRTFYQLIAAGLHNAAAESPDPVEVVIEHMDDLSPEAVAVAARMLDLGPQVQALAVVTAEHARISHAIDTLSAQGVPTYGLISELTSTCGTGYIGLDN
;
A
#
# COMPACT_ATOMS: atom_id res chain seq x y z
N MET A 1 -18.46 6.98 -0.53
CA MET A 1 -17.12 7.50 -0.85
C MET A 1 -16.13 6.45 -0.41
N VAL A 2 -15.33 5.94 -1.33
CA VAL A 2 -14.36 4.89 -1.07
C VAL A 2 -13.01 5.53 -0.77
N ARG A 3 -12.31 5.10 0.28
CA ARG A 3 -11.00 5.63 0.64
C ARG A 3 -9.93 4.55 0.57
N LEU A 4 -8.95 4.72 -0.32
CA LEU A 4 -7.91 3.74 -0.62
C LEU A 4 -6.54 4.30 -0.24
N GLY A 5 -5.76 3.53 0.53
CA GLY A 5 -4.42 3.91 0.96
C GLY A 5 -3.33 3.25 0.12
N PHE A 6 -2.26 3.99 -0.16
CA PHE A 6 -1.11 3.52 -0.93
C PHE A 6 0.19 3.93 -0.23
N LEU A 7 1.04 2.95 0.09
CA LEU A 7 2.39 3.17 0.58
C LEU A 7 3.39 2.90 -0.55
N LEU A 8 3.98 3.97 -1.07
CA LEU A 8 5.02 3.94 -2.11
C LEU A 8 6.39 4.19 -1.47
N GLN A 9 7.46 3.85 -2.19
CA GLN A 9 8.83 4.12 -1.73
C GLN A 9 9.41 5.32 -2.46
N GLN A 10 10.53 5.85 -1.98
CA GLN A 10 11.43 6.74 -2.73
C GLN A 10 10.70 7.86 -3.50
N PRO A 11 10.24 8.94 -2.82
CA PRO A 11 9.42 10.00 -3.43
C PRO A 11 10.08 10.69 -4.63
N ASP A 12 11.41 10.73 -4.67
CA ASP A 12 12.18 11.36 -5.75
C ASP A 12 12.31 10.49 -7.01
N ARG A 13 11.92 9.21 -6.94
CA ARG A 13 12.03 8.30 -8.06
C ARG A 13 10.83 8.48 -9.00
N THR A 14 11.12 8.85 -10.25
CA THR A 14 10.11 9.08 -11.29
C THR A 14 9.11 7.93 -11.44
N PHE A 15 9.55 6.68 -11.24
CA PHE A 15 8.67 5.52 -11.28
C PHE A 15 7.50 5.61 -10.27
N TYR A 16 7.78 5.93 -9.00
CA TYR A 16 6.74 6.05 -7.97
C TYR A 16 5.89 7.30 -8.14
N GLN A 17 6.45 8.38 -8.67
CA GLN A 17 5.69 9.58 -9.05
C GLN A 17 4.67 9.29 -10.16
N LEU A 18 5.06 8.50 -11.16
CA LEU A 18 4.16 8.09 -12.25
C LEU A 18 3.03 7.18 -11.75
N ILE A 19 3.33 6.27 -10.81
CA ILE A 19 2.30 5.44 -10.16
C ILE A 19 1.32 6.33 -9.38
N ALA A 20 1.82 7.25 -8.56
CA ALA A 20 0.97 8.15 -7.79
C ALA A 20 0.05 8.98 -8.70
N ALA A 21 0.59 9.52 -9.80
CA ALA A 21 -0.21 10.24 -10.80
C ALA A 21 -1.26 9.33 -11.45
N GLY A 22 -0.89 8.09 -11.81
CA GLY A 22 -1.81 7.10 -12.36
C GLY A 22 -2.96 6.75 -11.41
N LEU A 23 -2.68 6.59 -10.13
CA LEU A 23 -3.69 6.32 -9.09
C LEU A 23 -4.68 7.49 -8.94
N HIS A 24 -4.18 8.73 -8.91
CA HIS A 24 -5.05 9.90 -8.86
C HIS A 24 -5.92 10.04 -10.12
N ASN A 25 -5.36 9.78 -11.30
CA ASN A 25 -6.13 9.81 -12.55
C ASN A 25 -7.23 8.74 -12.55
N ALA A 26 -6.92 7.51 -12.15
CA ALA A 26 -7.90 6.43 -12.07
C ALA A 26 -9.04 6.75 -11.09
N ALA A 27 -8.74 7.39 -9.95
CA ALA A 27 -9.75 7.83 -9.01
C ALA A 27 -10.62 8.98 -9.54
N ALA A 28 -10.05 9.89 -10.35
CA ALA A 28 -10.78 10.97 -10.99
C ALA A 28 -11.70 10.46 -12.13
N GLU A 29 -11.29 9.39 -12.82
CA GLU A 29 -12.08 8.73 -13.88
C GLU A 29 -13.12 7.75 -13.34
N SER A 30 -13.05 7.41 -12.04
CA SER A 30 -14.00 6.51 -11.40
C SER A 30 -15.42 7.12 -11.40
N PRO A 31 -16.45 6.35 -11.77
CA PRO A 31 -17.83 6.79 -11.68
C PRO A 31 -18.29 7.01 -10.22
N ASP A 32 -17.65 6.32 -9.28
CA ASP A 32 -17.87 6.45 -7.84
C ASP A 32 -16.83 7.37 -7.20
N PRO A 33 -17.19 8.11 -6.12
CA PRO A 33 -16.26 8.98 -5.43
C PRO A 33 -15.19 8.18 -4.69
N VAL A 34 -13.96 8.20 -5.21
CA VAL A 34 -12.77 7.55 -4.63
C VAL A 34 -11.79 8.61 -4.14
N GLU A 35 -11.40 8.51 -2.87
CA GLU A 35 -10.30 9.26 -2.27
C GLU A 35 -9.06 8.37 -2.21
N VAL A 36 -7.95 8.86 -2.77
CA VAL A 36 -6.66 8.17 -2.79
C VAL A 36 -5.73 8.85 -1.81
N VAL A 37 -5.28 8.13 -0.79
CA VAL A 37 -4.30 8.58 0.20
C VAL A 37 -2.96 7.93 -0.12
N ILE A 38 -2.00 8.71 -0.62
CA ILE A 38 -0.68 8.22 -1.00
C ILE A 38 0.37 8.75 -0.03
N GLU A 39 1.18 7.86 0.51
CA GLU A 39 2.30 8.22 1.35
C GLU A 39 3.58 7.58 0.82
N HIS A 40 4.66 8.35 0.85
CA HIS A 40 5.96 7.91 0.38
C HIS A 40 6.87 7.62 1.57
N MET A 41 7.54 6.48 1.53
CA MET A 41 8.48 6.04 2.54
C MET A 41 9.89 6.48 2.15
N ASP A 42 10.58 7.12 3.10
CA ASP A 42 11.97 7.58 2.94
C ASP A 42 12.99 6.48 3.27
N ASP A 43 14.16 6.59 2.63
CA ASP A 43 15.23 5.59 2.59
C ASP A 43 16.06 5.46 3.89
N LEU A 44 15.73 6.25 4.93
CA LEU A 44 16.59 6.43 6.11
C LEU A 44 16.35 5.43 7.24
N SER A 45 15.34 4.56 7.13
CA SER A 45 15.01 3.57 8.17
C SER A 45 15.11 2.14 7.62
N PRO A 46 15.25 1.10 8.46
CA PRO A 46 15.07 -0.27 7.99
C PRO A 46 13.67 -0.38 7.40
N GLU A 47 13.60 -0.38 6.08
CA GLU A 47 12.41 -0.11 5.27
C GLU A 47 11.18 -0.87 5.77
N ALA A 48 11.33 -2.16 6.05
CA ALA A 48 10.25 -3.01 6.55
C ALA A 48 9.68 -2.62 7.93
N VAL A 49 10.48 -2.02 8.83
CA VAL A 49 10.00 -1.54 10.15
C VAL A 49 9.12 -0.33 9.97
N ALA A 50 9.62 0.66 9.24
CA ALA A 50 8.90 1.91 9.05
C ALA A 50 7.65 1.70 8.21
N VAL A 51 7.73 0.87 7.17
CA VAL A 51 6.56 0.48 6.38
C VAL A 51 5.53 -0.22 7.28
N ALA A 52 5.93 -1.21 8.09
CA ALA A 52 4.99 -1.91 8.98
C ALA A 52 4.30 -0.96 9.97
N ALA A 53 5.06 -0.04 10.58
CA ALA A 53 4.49 0.97 11.46
C ALA A 53 3.49 1.86 10.71
N ARG A 54 3.85 2.28 9.49
CA ARG A 54 2.98 3.13 8.69
C ARG A 54 1.72 2.44 8.20
N MET A 55 1.81 1.15 7.89
CA MET A 55 0.64 0.31 7.58
C MET A 55 -0.38 0.33 8.72
N LEU A 56 0.10 0.20 9.96
CA LEU A 56 -0.76 0.21 11.16
C LEU A 56 -1.32 1.60 11.48
N ASP A 57 -0.61 2.67 11.14
CA ASP A 57 -1.08 4.05 11.31
C ASP A 57 -2.13 4.46 10.26
N LEU A 58 -1.89 4.10 8.99
CA LEU A 58 -2.75 4.49 7.86
C LEU A 58 -3.95 3.55 7.71
N GLY A 59 -3.77 2.25 7.95
CA GLY A 59 -4.79 1.22 7.75
C GLY A 59 -6.15 1.54 8.37
N PRO A 60 -6.25 1.95 9.65
CA PRO A 60 -7.53 2.30 10.28
C PRO A 60 -8.26 3.50 9.65
N GLN A 61 -7.58 4.27 8.80
CA GLN A 61 -8.12 5.45 8.16
C GLN A 61 -8.61 5.19 6.73
N VAL A 62 -8.37 3.99 6.19
CA VAL A 62 -8.70 3.61 4.81
C VAL A 62 -9.47 2.29 4.78
N GLN A 63 -10.12 2.00 3.66
CA GLN A 63 -10.91 0.77 3.49
C GLN A 63 -10.10 -0.37 2.86
N ALA A 64 -8.98 -0.05 2.22
CA ALA A 64 -8.01 -1.00 1.71
C ALA A 64 -6.65 -0.33 1.63
N LEU A 65 -5.59 -1.11 1.78
CA LEU A 65 -4.22 -0.62 1.73
C LEU A 65 -3.41 -1.39 0.68
N ALA A 66 -2.72 -0.68 -0.20
CA ALA A 66 -1.72 -1.27 -1.10
C ALA A 66 -0.33 -0.77 -0.71
N VAL A 67 0.67 -1.66 -0.73
CA VAL A 67 2.02 -1.34 -0.24
C VAL A 67 3.11 -1.93 -1.13
N VAL A 68 4.15 -1.14 -1.38
CA VAL A 68 5.40 -1.59 -2.01
C VAL A 68 6.43 -1.82 -0.92
N THR A 69 6.79 -3.08 -0.69
CA THR A 69 7.78 -3.46 0.33
C THR A 69 8.35 -4.83 0.05
N ALA A 70 9.57 -5.08 0.56
CA ALA A 70 10.11 -6.42 0.65
C ALA A 70 9.36 -7.26 1.69
N GLU A 71 9.41 -8.58 1.51
CA GLU A 71 8.88 -9.55 2.46
C GLU A 71 9.64 -9.51 3.79
N HIS A 72 8.90 -9.37 4.88
CA HIS A 72 9.48 -9.37 6.23
C HIS A 72 8.40 -9.74 7.24
N ALA A 73 8.77 -10.49 8.29
CA ALA A 73 7.87 -10.88 9.38
C ALA A 73 7.06 -9.73 10.02
N ARG A 74 7.59 -8.49 10.02
CA ARG A 74 6.87 -7.31 10.53
C ARG A 74 5.77 -6.83 9.58
N ILE A 75 6.00 -6.95 8.28
CA ILE A 75 4.99 -6.68 7.25
C ILE A 75 3.88 -7.72 7.36
N SER A 76 4.22 -9.01 7.45
CA SER A 76 3.23 -10.08 7.61
C SER A 76 2.37 -9.86 8.87
N HIS A 77 2.99 -9.50 9.99
CA HIS A 77 2.27 -9.17 11.22
C HIS A 77 1.34 -7.95 11.07
N ALA A 78 1.80 -6.90 10.39
CA ALA A 78 0.97 -5.74 10.10
C ALA A 78 -0.23 -6.10 9.21
N ILE A 79 -0.02 -6.94 8.19
CA ILE A 79 -1.08 -7.44 7.31
C ILE A 79 -2.12 -8.24 8.09
N ASP A 80 -1.68 -9.17 8.94
CA ASP A 80 -2.59 -9.99 9.76
C ASP A 80 -3.40 -9.10 10.73
N THR A 81 -2.76 -8.07 11.30
CA THR A 81 -3.43 -7.10 12.18
C THR A 81 -4.50 -6.29 11.45
N LEU A 82 -4.17 -5.75 10.27
CA LEU A 82 -5.11 -5.00 9.44
C LEU A 82 -6.26 -5.88 8.93
N SER A 83 -5.95 -7.12 8.55
CA SER A 83 -6.96 -8.11 8.16
C SER A 83 -7.94 -8.39 9.29
N ALA A 84 -7.47 -8.55 10.54
CA ALA A 84 -8.32 -8.72 11.71
C ALA A 84 -9.21 -7.49 11.99
N GLN A 85 -8.80 -6.31 11.52
CA GLN A 85 -9.57 -5.06 11.58
C GLN A 85 -10.51 -4.87 10.38
N GLY A 86 -10.53 -5.81 9.44
CA GLY A 86 -11.34 -5.73 8.22
C GLY A 86 -10.75 -4.83 7.13
N VAL A 87 -9.46 -4.47 7.22
CA VAL A 87 -8.75 -3.68 6.21
C VAL A 87 -7.89 -4.62 5.36
N PRO A 88 -8.35 -5.02 4.16
CA PRO A 88 -7.57 -5.85 3.26
C PRO A 88 -6.31 -5.11 2.81
N THR A 89 -5.19 -5.85 2.75
CA THR A 89 -3.90 -5.33 2.31
C THR A 89 -3.42 -6.05 1.05
N TYR A 90 -2.83 -5.31 0.12
CA TYR A 90 -2.39 -5.77 -1.19
C TYR A 90 -0.91 -5.42 -1.42
N GLY A 91 -0.18 -6.34 -2.07
CA GLY A 91 1.15 -6.06 -2.59
C GLY A 91 1.04 -5.27 -3.89
N LEU A 92 1.81 -4.19 -4.01
CA LEU A 92 1.89 -3.37 -5.22
C LEU A 92 3.28 -3.56 -5.86
N ILE A 93 3.33 -3.82 -7.17
CA ILE A 93 4.55 -4.06 -7.99
C ILE A 93 5.29 -5.37 -7.68
N SER A 94 5.30 -5.82 -6.44
CA SER A 94 5.76 -7.16 -6.05
C SER A 94 4.71 -7.93 -5.26
N GLU A 95 4.66 -9.25 -5.45
CA GLU A 95 3.86 -10.13 -4.59
C GLU A 95 4.39 -10.04 -3.15
N LEU A 96 3.46 -10.07 -2.19
CA LEU A 96 3.77 -10.26 -0.78
C LEU A 96 3.29 -11.66 -0.41
N THR A 97 4.11 -12.44 0.27
CA THR A 97 3.64 -13.65 0.92
C THR A 97 3.17 -13.33 2.34
N SER A 98 1.89 -13.56 2.62
CA SER A 98 1.32 -13.55 3.97
C SER A 98 0.41 -14.76 4.16
N THR A 99 0.31 -15.22 5.41
CA THR A 99 -0.53 -16.35 5.81
C THR A 99 -2.02 -16.16 5.48
N CYS A 100 -2.48 -14.91 5.37
CA CYS A 100 -3.86 -14.58 5.02
C CYS A 100 -4.10 -14.45 3.51
N GLY A 101 -3.05 -14.55 2.67
CA GLY A 101 -3.13 -14.30 1.24
C GLY A 101 -3.32 -12.82 0.94
N THR A 102 -2.33 -12.17 0.36
CA THR A 102 -2.46 -10.79 -0.12
C THR A 102 -2.64 -10.81 -1.62
N GLY A 103 -3.66 -10.11 -2.12
CA GLY A 103 -3.78 -9.90 -3.56
C GLY A 103 -2.59 -9.08 -4.07
N TYR A 104 -2.20 -9.33 -5.31
CA TYR A 104 -1.09 -8.66 -5.98
C TYR A 104 -1.61 -7.76 -7.10
N ILE A 105 -1.08 -6.55 -7.17
CA ILE A 105 -1.33 -5.59 -8.25
C ILE A 105 0.03 -5.25 -8.87
N GLY A 106 0.29 -5.76 -10.06
CA GLY A 106 1.49 -5.44 -10.81
C GLY A 106 1.44 -6.02 -12.22
N LEU A 107 2.55 -5.89 -12.94
CA LEU A 107 2.64 -6.39 -14.30
C LEU A 107 2.71 -7.93 -14.28
N ASP A 108 2.02 -8.57 -15.24
CA ASP A 108 2.24 -9.98 -15.57
C ASP A 108 3.71 -10.15 -15.97
N ASN A 109 4.44 -11.01 -15.26
CA ASN A 109 5.79 -11.45 -15.63
C ASN A 109 5.74 -12.82 -16.30
#